data_AF-A0A927DQ55-F1
#
_entry.id   AF-A0A927DQ55-F1
#
_cell.length_a   1.000
_cell.length_b   1.000
_cell.length_c   1.000
_cell.angle_alpha   90.00
_cell.angle_beta   90.00
_cell.angle_gamma   90.00
#
_symmetry.space_group_name_H-M   'P 1'
#
loop_
_entity.id
_entity.type
_entity.pdbx_description
1 polymer ?
#
loop_
_entity_poly.entity_id
_entity_poly.type
_entity_poly.pdbx_seq_one_letter_code
_entity_poly.pdbx_strand_id
1 'polypeptide(L)'
;MSKLKRFHRSGVNTTTISGSFYTYIRKMWRVTVKTPAYFPKGFIENMFSSQPIPRVSFTSFDLNVANMDNFFAPVFTMGKYYTQGDKVLMPLAIQVHHAVCDGFHVGRMLNELQQYCDEWQGGA
;
A
#
# COMPACT_ATOMS: atom_id res chain seq x y z
N MET A 1 -5.65 -7.13 -37.51
CA MET A 1 -5.77 -6.38 -36.24
C MET A 1 -5.49 -7.34 -35.09
N SER A 2 -4.47 -7.03 -34.31
CA SER A 2 -3.64 -7.93 -33.52
C SER A 2 -4.25 -8.37 -32.18
N LYS A 3 -4.13 -9.68 -31.91
CA LYS A 3 -4.43 -10.36 -30.63
C LYS A 3 -3.80 -9.62 -29.44
N LEU A 4 -4.64 -9.22 -28.48
CA LEU A 4 -4.19 -8.85 -27.13
C LEU A 4 -3.52 -10.07 -26.49
N LYS A 5 -2.22 -9.97 -26.18
CA LYS A 5 -1.52 -10.96 -25.36
C LYS A 5 -2.04 -10.85 -23.93
N ARG A 6 -2.87 -11.80 -23.52
CA ARG A 6 -3.24 -12.02 -22.11
C ARG A 6 -1.96 -12.32 -21.35
N PHE A 7 -1.54 -11.40 -20.48
CA PHE A 7 -0.38 -11.57 -19.63
C PHE A 7 -0.64 -12.78 -18.71
N HIS A 8 0.30 -13.72 -18.70
CA HIS A 8 0.22 -14.94 -17.91
C HIS A 8 0.39 -14.54 -16.43
N ARG A 9 -0.66 -14.69 -15.60
CA ARG A 9 -0.53 -14.59 -14.14
C ARG A 9 0.42 -15.72 -13.72
N SER A 10 1.66 -15.39 -13.37
CA SER A 10 2.55 -16.33 -12.68
C SER A 10 1.82 -16.82 -11.42
N GLY A 11 1.70 -18.14 -11.26
CA GLY A 11 0.97 -18.80 -10.17
C GLY A 11 1.61 -18.57 -8.81
N VAL A 12 1.46 -17.36 -8.28
CA VAL A 12 1.79 -17.02 -6.91
C VAL A 12 0.56 -17.33 -6.06
N ASN A 13 0.67 -18.30 -5.16
CA ASN A 13 -0.43 -18.66 -4.25
C ASN A 13 -0.60 -17.54 -3.20
N THR A 14 -1.58 -16.66 -3.43
CA THR A 14 -1.88 -15.47 -2.62
C THR A 14 -2.16 -15.80 -1.15
N THR A 15 -2.68 -17.00 -0.87
CA THR A 15 -2.99 -17.50 0.48
C THR A 15 -1.72 -17.72 1.31
N THR A 16 -0.70 -18.37 0.73
CA THR A 16 0.57 -18.66 1.42
C THR A 16 1.38 -17.40 1.72
N ILE A 17 1.35 -16.41 0.81
CA ILE A 17 1.98 -15.11 1.04
C ILE A 17 1.26 -14.36 2.17
N SER A 18 -0.07 -14.35 2.18
CA SER A 18 -0.85 -13.69 3.23
C SER A 18 -0.50 -14.22 4.63
N GLY A 19 -0.45 -15.55 4.82
CA GLY A 19 -0.16 -16.15 6.12
C GLY A 19 1.27 -15.93 6.63
N SER A 20 2.26 -16.10 5.74
CA SER A 20 3.68 -15.88 6.08
C SER A 20 4.00 -14.41 6.33
N PHE A 21 3.45 -13.51 5.51
CA PHE A 21 3.57 -12.06 5.69
C PHE A 21 2.92 -11.60 6.99
N TYR A 22 1.70 -12.05 7.28
CA TYR A 22 1.01 -11.70 8.53
C TYR A 22 1.81 -12.16 9.76
N THR A 23 2.33 -13.39 9.73
CA THR A 23 3.18 -13.91 10.81
C THR A 23 4.44 -13.06 11.00
N TYR A 24 5.08 -12.66 9.90
CA TYR A 24 6.24 -11.78 9.92
C TYR A 24 5.92 -10.42 10.55
N ILE A 25 4.84 -9.74 10.11
CA ILE A 25 4.44 -8.43 10.64
C ILE A 25 4.05 -8.53 12.11
N ARG A 26 3.32 -9.58 12.52
CA ARG A 26 2.97 -9.84 13.93
C ARG A 26 4.22 -10.04 14.79
N LYS A 27 5.19 -10.81 14.32
CA LYS A 27 6.48 -11.00 15.00
C LYS A 27 7.23 -9.67 15.11
N MET A 28 7.23 -8.88 14.04
CA MET A 28 7.90 -7.58 13.99
C MET A 28 7.29 -6.57 14.98
N TRP A 29 5.97 -6.49 15.03
CA TRP A 29 5.25 -5.61 15.95
C TRP A 29 5.66 -5.84 17.40
N ARG A 30 5.75 -7.12 17.82
CA ARG A 30 6.14 -7.50 19.20
C ARG A 30 7.55 -7.03 19.59
N VAL A 31 8.45 -6.93 18.61
CA VAL A 31 9.82 -6.46 18.81
C VAL A 31 9.88 -4.93 18.80
N THR A 32 9.21 -4.31 17.82
CA THR A 32 9.30 -2.87 17.55
C THR A 32 8.51 -2.01 18.52
N VAL A 33 7.38 -2.49 19.06
CA VAL A 33 6.58 -1.72 20.04
C VAL A 33 7.30 -1.45 21.36
N LYS A 34 8.36 -2.20 21.66
CA LYS A 34 9.14 -2.09 22.89
C LYS A 34 10.29 -1.08 22.81
N THR A 35 10.53 -0.51 21.63
CA THR A 35 11.65 0.40 21.40
C THR A 35 11.14 1.75 20.90
N PRO A 36 11.63 2.87 21.47
CA PRO A 36 11.24 4.22 21.03
C PRO A 36 12.01 4.69 19.79
N ALA A 37 12.84 3.83 19.18
CA ALA A 37 13.59 4.19 17.98
C ALA A 37 12.66 4.48 16.79
N TYR A 38 12.96 5.53 16.02
CA TYR A 38 12.19 5.88 14.82
C TYR A 38 12.33 4.82 13.71
N PHE A 39 13.53 4.24 13.56
CA PHE A 39 13.79 3.07 12.69
C PHE A 39 14.41 1.92 13.50
N PRO A 40 13.59 1.14 14.24
CA PRO A 40 14.06 0.04 15.07
C PRO A 40 14.92 -1.00 14.35
N LYS A 41 14.77 -1.10 13.02
CA LYS A 41 15.49 -2.07 12.18
C LYS A 41 16.33 -1.42 11.08
N GLY A 42 16.51 -0.11 11.14
CA GLY A 42 17.10 0.66 10.06
C GLY A 42 16.25 0.67 8.78
N PHE A 43 16.88 1.03 7.68
CA PHE A 43 16.29 1.08 6.34
C PHE A 43 16.98 0.09 5.40
N ILE A 44 16.23 -0.38 4.41
CA ILE A 44 16.75 -1.13 3.26
C ILE A 44 16.30 -0.43 1.97
N GLU A 45 17.01 -0.64 0.87
CA GLU A 45 16.85 0.13 -0.37
C GLU A 45 15.51 -0.11 -1.10
N ASN A 46 14.92 -1.30 -0.95
CA ASN A 46 13.74 -1.75 -1.67
C ASN A 46 12.46 -1.72 -0.81
N MET A 47 12.24 -0.61 -0.11
CA MET A 47 11.04 -0.37 0.71
C MET A 47 10.10 0.64 0.05
N PHE A 48 8.82 0.53 0.38
CA PHE A 48 7.84 1.60 0.21
C PHE A 48 7.29 2.01 1.58
N SER A 49 6.76 3.23 1.68
CA SER A 49 6.25 3.76 2.94
C SER A 49 4.73 3.59 3.03
N SER A 50 4.25 3.20 4.21
CA SER A 50 2.83 3.08 4.53
C SER A 50 2.54 3.77 5.86
N GLN A 51 1.66 4.77 5.82
CA GLN A 51 1.37 5.68 6.93
C GLN A 51 -0.11 5.57 7.32
N PRO A 52 -0.46 4.80 8.36
CA PRO A 52 -1.83 4.76 8.88
C PRO A 52 -2.11 5.98 9.79
N ILE A 53 -3.17 6.72 9.48
CA ILE A 53 -3.69 7.83 10.28
C ILE A 53 -5.11 7.47 10.76
N PRO A 54 -5.24 6.59 11.78
CA PRO A 54 -6.53 6.02 12.17
C PRO A 54 -7.48 7.00 12.86
N ARG A 55 -7.03 8.23 13.11
CA ARG A 55 -7.81 9.26 13.82
C ARG A 55 -8.61 10.18 12.89
N VAL A 56 -8.23 10.28 11.62
CA VAL A 56 -8.73 11.32 10.71
C VAL A 56 -9.27 10.70 9.43
N SER A 57 -10.53 11.01 9.08
CA SER A 57 -11.14 10.67 7.79
C SER A 57 -10.94 11.85 6.83
N PHE A 58 -9.78 11.90 6.19
CA PHE A 58 -9.43 13.01 5.29
C PHE A 58 -10.10 12.87 3.91
N THR A 59 -10.20 13.98 3.19
CA THR A 59 -10.62 14.04 1.78
C THR A 59 -9.46 14.34 0.82
N SER A 60 -8.40 15.00 1.31
CA SER A 60 -7.10 15.15 0.63
C SER A 60 -5.97 14.95 1.63
N PHE A 61 -4.84 14.45 1.15
CA PHE A 61 -3.61 14.38 1.92
C PHE A 61 -2.42 14.50 0.95
N ASP A 62 -1.57 15.49 1.20
CA ASP A 62 -0.45 15.83 0.34
C ASP A 62 0.83 15.89 1.19
N LEU A 63 1.84 15.12 0.80
CA LEU A 63 3.14 15.13 1.45
C LEU A 63 4.06 16.08 0.68
N ASN A 64 4.51 17.17 1.29
CA ASN A 64 5.52 18.02 0.67
C ASN A 64 6.91 17.61 1.17
N VAL A 65 7.67 16.90 0.33
CA VAL A 65 9.02 16.44 0.66
C VAL A 65 10.02 17.48 0.20
N ALA A 66 10.82 18.01 1.12
CA ALA A 66 11.77 19.09 0.84
C ALA A 66 12.87 18.70 -0.17
N ASN A 67 13.23 17.42 -0.25
CA ASN A 67 14.15 16.89 -1.24
C ASN A 67 13.56 15.62 -1.87
N MET A 68 13.24 15.70 -3.16
CA MET A 68 12.68 14.59 -3.94
C MET A 68 13.71 13.91 -4.84
N ASP A 69 14.98 14.35 -4.82
CA ASP A 69 16.01 13.80 -5.69
C ASP A 69 16.17 12.30 -5.44
N ASN A 70 15.97 11.50 -6.50
CA ASN A 70 16.00 10.04 -6.49
C ASN A 70 15.05 9.37 -5.47
N PHE A 71 14.04 10.08 -4.97
CA PHE A 71 13.02 9.50 -4.09
C PHE A 71 11.90 8.86 -4.92
N PHE A 72 12.12 7.62 -5.36
CA PHE A 72 11.17 6.89 -6.23
C PHE A 72 10.23 5.94 -5.46
N ALA A 73 10.47 5.73 -4.17
CA ALA A 73 9.65 4.86 -3.35
C ALA A 73 8.25 5.48 -3.15
N PRO A 74 7.16 4.77 -3.49
CA PRO A 74 5.82 5.30 -3.28
C PRO A 74 5.50 5.43 -1.80
N VAL A 75 4.72 6.45 -1.46
CA VAL A 75 4.21 6.68 -0.10
C VAL A 75 2.70 6.55 -0.10
N PHE A 76 2.19 5.61 0.70
CA PHE A 76 0.76 5.41 0.91
C PHE A 76 0.33 5.99 2.25
N THR A 77 -0.75 6.76 2.27
CA THR A 77 -1.35 7.29 3.50
C THR A 77 -2.80 6.82 3.59
N MET A 78 -3.15 6.15 4.68
CA MET A 78 -4.48 5.58 4.91
C MET A 78 -5.17 6.31 6.06
N GLY A 79 -6.38 6.79 5.82
CA GLY A 79 -7.18 7.50 6.83
C GLY A 79 -8.06 6.57 7.66
N LYS A 80 -8.77 7.17 8.62
CA LYS A 80 -9.85 6.53 9.35
C LYS A 80 -10.99 6.20 8.38
N TYR A 81 -11.40 4.93 8.32
CA TYR A 81 -12.57 4.51 7.56
C TYR A 81 -13.87 5.10 8.15
N TYR A 82 -14.88 5.22 7.31
CA TYR A 82 -16.19 5.74 7.69
C TYR A 82 -17.29 5.07 6.86
N THR A 83 -18.51 5.10 7.39
CA THR A 83 -19.69 4.55 6.70
C THR A 83 -20.35 5.63 5.85
N GLN A 84 -20.68 5.31 4.61
CA GLN A 84 -21.46 6.14 3.70
C GLN A 84 -22.56 5.31 3.06
N GLY A 85 -23.79 5.45 3.56
CA GLY A 85 -24.90 4.57 3.19
C GLY A 85 -24.56 3.12 3.53
N ASP A 86 -24.69 2.23 2.54
CA ASP A 86 -24.42 0.79 2.69
C ASP A 86 -22.94 0.42 2.48
N LYS A 87 -22.05 1.41 2.32
CA LYS A 87 -20.62 1.19 2.06
C LYS A 87 -19.77 1.62 3.24
N VAL A 88 -18.65 0.91 3.45
CA VAL A 88 -17.55 1.36 4.30
C VAL A 88 -16.44 1.87 3.36
N LEU A 89 -16.09 3.14 3.50
CA LEU A 89 -15.07 3.80 2.69
C LEU A 89 -13.84 4.10 3.54
N MET A 90 -12.66 4.03 2.93
CA MET A 90 -11.40 4.38 3.57
C MET A 90 -10.66 5.41 2.71
N PRO A 91 -10.29 6.58 3.26
CA PRO A 91 -9.41 7.51 2.58
C PRO A 91 -8.05 6.88 2.29
N LEU A 92 -7.59 7.01 1.04
CA LEU A 92 -6.28 6.56 0.60
C LEU A 92 -5.66 7.65 -0.27
N ALA A 93 -4.47 8.11 0.10
CA ALA A 93 -3.64 8.98 -0.72
C ALA A 93 -2.35 8.24 -1.11
N ILE A 94 -1.90 8.47 -2.35
CA ILE A 94 -0.62 7.96 -2.83
C ILE A 94 0.21 9.11 -3.39
N GLN A 95 1.48 9.14 -2.99
CA GLN A 95 2.49 9.96 -3.60
C GLN A 95 3.47 9.10 -4.38
N VAL A 96 3.72 9.49 -5.62
CA VAL A 96 4.70 8.88 -6.52
C VAL A 96 5.56 9.96 -7.16
N HIS A 97 6.76 9.57 -7.61
CA HIS A 97 7.61 10.46 -8.40
C HIS A 97 7.30 10.32 -9.89
N HIS A 98 7.07 11.44 -10.56
CA HIS A 98 6.71 11.48 -11.98
C HIS A 98 7.75 10.92 -12.97
N ALA A 99 8.99 10.71 -12.51
CA ALA A 99 10.07 10.15 -13.34
C ALA A 99 9.90 8.64 -13.55
N VAL A 100 9.14 7.97 -12.69
CA VAL A 100 8.93 6.50 -12.72
C VAL A 100 7.46 6.11 -12.85
N CYS A 101 6.53 7.01 -12.54
CA CYS A 101 5.09 6.77 -12.62
C CYS A 101 4.38 7.97 -13.25
N ASP A 102 3.36 7.69 -14.06
CA ASP A 102 2.42 8.68 -14.56
C ASP A 102 1.00 8.37 -14.04
N GLY A 103 0.02 9.17 -14.47
CA GLY A 103 -1.38 8.97 -14.07
C GLY A 103 -1.96 7.61 -14.49
N PHE A 104 -1.46 7.01 -15.57
CA PHE A 104 -1.90 5.68 -16.00
C PHE A 104 -1.44 4.59 -15.02
N HIS A 105 -0.18 4.64 -14.59
CA HIS A 105 0.36 3.68 -13.62
C HIS A 105 -0.42 3.72 -12.30
N VAL A 106 -0.64 4.94 -11.77
CA VAL A 106 -1.38 5.13 -10.52
C VAL A 106 -2.84 4.71 -10.67
N GLY A 107 -3.51 5.14 -11.73
CA GLY A 107 -4.91 4.79 -11.98
C GLY A 107 -5.13 3.29 -12.13
N ARG A 108 -4.24 2.59 -12.85
CA ARG A 108 -4.29 1.14 -12.98
C ARG A 108 -4.11 0.45 -11.63
N MET A 109 -3.12 0.87 -10.84
CA MET A 109 -2.86 0.28 -9.53
C MET A 109 -4.04 0.47 -8.56
N LEU A 110 -4.66 1.66 -8.52
CA LEU A 110 -5.83 1.91 -7.67
C LEU A 110 -7.03 1.04 -8.06
N ASN A 111 -7.26 0.82 -9.36
CA ASN A 111 -8.32 -0.08 -9.84
C ASN A 111 -8.04 -1.54 -9.45
N GLU A 112 -6.80 -2.01 -9.61
CA GLU A 112 -6.40 -3.36 -9.20
C GLU A 112 -6.48 -3.52 -7.67
N LEU A 113 -6.14 -2.48 -6.89
CA LEU A 113 -6.28 -2.48 -5.44
C LEU A 113 -7.73 -2.64 -5.00
N GLN A 114 -8.66 -1.92 -5.62
CA GLN A 114 -10.10 -2.07 -5.34
C GLN A 114 -10.58 -3.49 -5.63
N GLN A 115 -10.21 -4.05 -6.78
CA GLN A 115 -10.53 -5.44 -7.13
C GLN A 115 -9.97 -6.43 -6.10
N TYR A 116 -8.72 -6.24 -5.67
CA TYR A 116 -8.14 -7.08 -4.63
C TYR A 116 -8.88 -6.97 -3.30
N CYS A 117 -9.34 -5.78 -2.90
CA CYS A 117 -10.15 -5.62 -1.69
C CYS A 117 -11.52 -6.32 -1.80
N ASP A 118 -12.16 -6.27 -2.97
CA ASP A 118 -13.48 -6.87 -3.19
C ASP A 118 -13.42 -8.40 -3.30
N GLU A 119 -12.34 -8.94 -3.87
CA GLU A 119 -12.20 -10.38 -4.15
C GLU A 119 -11.44 -11.16 -3.06
N TRP A 120 -10.81 -10.48 -2.08
CA TRP A 120 -9.96 -11.18 -1.11
C TRP A 120 -10.77 -12.05 -0.15
N GLN A 121 -10.59 -13.36 -0.24
CA GLN A 121 -11.28 -14.36 0.58
C GLN A 121 -10.56 -14.70 1.89
N GLY A 122 -9.47 -14.00 2.21
CA GLY A 122 -8.58 -14.35 3.32
C GLY A 122 -7.59 -15.47 2.96
N GLY A 123 -6.44 -15.48 3.63
CA GLY A 123 -5.49 -16.59 3.61
C GLY A 123 -5.54 -17.35 4.92
N ALA A 124 -6.19 -18.52 4.94
CA ALA A 124 -6.12 -19.47 6.04
C ALA A 124 -4.90 -20.39 5.88
#